data_AF-A0A5B0GMI6-F1
#
_entry.id   AF-A0A5B0GMI6-F1
#
_cell.length_a   1.000
_cell.length_b   1.000
_cell.length_c   1.000
_cell.angle_alpha   90.00
_cell.angle_beta   90.00
_cell.angle_gamma   90.00
#
_symmetry.space_group_name_H-M   'P 1'
#
loop_
_entity.id
_entity.type
_entity.pdbx_description
1 polymer ?
#
loop_
_entity_poly.entity_id
_entity_poly.type
_entity_poly.pdbx_seq_one_letter_code
_entity_poly.pdbx_strand_id
1 'polypeptide(L)'
;IDILAIFATLFGSAASLGLGAFQIGGGMQTVGWVDGAPGAGVLAAIIVVLTAAFILSAVSGVAKGIQWLSNINMVLAGALALFLFVVGPTVIILDLIPTSIGAYFSQFFEMVGRTEAVGGEPMLEWLSGWTIFYWAWWISWTPFVGMFLARISRGRTIREFVGGVILAPSLVSLVWFCIFGGTAITQAQQGTQFSDDSNVQL
;
A
#
# COMPACT_ATOMS: atom_id res chain seq x y z
N ILE A 1 -0.49 28.02 -5.54
CA ILE A 1 -0.51 26.61 -6.00
C ILE A 1 0.65 25.84 -5.37
N ASP A 2 1.89 26.32 -5.50
CA ASP A 2 3.09 25.66 -4.93
C ASP A 2 3.01 25.39 -3.42
N ILE A 3 2.48 26.33 -2.64
CA ILE A 3 2.29 26.14 -1.19
C ILE A 3 1.38 24.93 -0.90
N LEU A 4 0.26 24.79 -1.63
CA LEU A 4 -0.66 23.66 -1.47
C LEU A 4 0.01 22.35 -1.87
N ALA A 5 0.81 22.35 -2.94
CA ALA A 5 1.54 21.17 -3.39
C ALA A 5 2.56 20.69 -2.34
N ILE A 6 3.25 21.61 -1.67
CA ILE A 6 4.18 21.30 -0.57
C ILE A 6 3.41 20.68 0.62
N PHE A 7 2.31 21.30 1.07
CA PHE A 7 1.51 20.75 2.16
C PHE A 7 0.90 19.37 1.82
N ALA A 8 0.37 19.22 0.61
CA ALA A 8 -0.17 17.95 0.13
C ALA A 8 0.90 16.85 0.19
N THR A 9 2.09 17.12 -0.35
CA THR A 9 3.20 16.14 -0.34
C THR A 9 3.68 15.83 1.08
N LEU A 10 3.70 16.83 1.96
CA LEU A 10 4.07 16.66 3.37
C LEU A 10 3.12 15.70 4.08
N PHE A 11 1.80 15.94 4.00
CA PHE A 11 0.80 15.08 4.65
C PHE A 11 0.75 13.69 4.03
N GLY A 12 0.87 13.58 2.70
CA GLY A 12 0.94 12.29 2.03
C GLY A 12 2.15 11.45 2.47
N SER A 13 3.31 12.09 2.63
CA SER A 13 4.53 11.43 3.10
C SER A 13 4.41 11.04 4.58
N ALA A 14 3.84 11.91 5.42
CA ALA A 14 3.61 11.63 6.84
C ALA A 14 2.66 10.45 7.06
N ALA A 15 1.57 10.36 6.29
CA ALA A 15 0.65 9.21 6.36
C ALA A 15 1.36 7.89 6.00
N SER A 16 2.19 7.91 4.95
CA SER A 16 2.95 6.73 4.52
C SER A 16 3.99 6.29 5.57
N LEU A 17 4.68 7.24 6.20
CA LEU A 17 5.60 6.96 7.30
C LEU A 17 4.88 6.38 8.53
N GLY A 18 3.69 6.90 8.86
CA GLY A 18 2.86 6.37 9.94
C GLY A 18 2.45 4.93 9.70
N LEU A 19 1.91 4.62 8.52
CA LEU A 19 1.55 3.25 8.13
C LEU A 19 2.77 2.32 8.14
N GLY A 20 3.93 2.78 7.65
CA GLY A 20 5.18 2.02 7.70
C GLY A 20 5.64 1.74 9.14
N ALA A 21 5.50 2.72 10.04
CA ALA A 21 5.84 2.53 11.45
C ALA A 21 4.91 1.53 12.14
N PHE A 22 3.61 1.55 11.84
CA PHE A 22 2.66 0.54 12.32
C PHE A 22 3.01 -0.86 11.79
N GLN A 23 3.37 -0.97 10.50
CA GLN A 23 3.74 -2.25 9.91
C GLN A 23 5.03 -2.83 10.52
N ILE A 24 6.05 -1.99 10.74
CA ILE A 24 7.30 -2.40 11.42
C ILE A 24 7.01 -2.79 12.87
N GLY A 25 6.23 -1.97 13.59
CA GLY A 25 5.83 -2.25 14.97
C GLY A 25 5.10 -3.58 15.10
N GLY A 26 4.11 -3.84 14.24
CA GLY A 26 3.40 -5.13 14.20
C GLY A 26 4.32 -6.30 13.86
N GLY A 27 5.31 -6.08 12.99
CA GLY A 27 6.38 -7.05 12.73
C GLY A 27 7.21 -7.35 13.98
N MET A 28 7.62 -6.31 14.73
CA MET A 28 8.38 -6.45 15.98
C MET A 28 7.60 -7.21 17.05
N GLN A 29 6.29 -6.97 17.16
CA GLN A 29 5.40 -7.73 18.04
C GLN A 29 5.34 -9.20 17.61
N THR A 30 5.14 -9.46 16.32
CA THR A 30 5.05 -10.83 15.77
C THR A 30 6.31 -11.66 16.03
N VAL A 31 7.50 -11.05 15.97
CA VAL A 31 8.77 -11.75 16.25
C VAL A 31 9.17 -11.77 17.73
N GLY A 32 8.34 -11.19 18.62
CA GLY A 32 8.58 -11.18 20.07
C GLY A 32 9.65 -10.18 20.53
N TRP A 33 9.93 -9.12 19.76
CA TRP A 33 10.85 -8.05 20.17
C TRP A 33 10.20 -6.99 21.07
N VAL A 34 8.87 -6.90 21.03
CA VAL A 34 8.07 -6.01 21.88
C VAL A 34 6.90 -6.80 22.43
N ASP A 35 6.69 -6.69 23.73
CA ASP A 35 5.55 -7.30 24.41
C ASP A 35 4.29 -6.47 24.17
N GLY A 36 3.25 -7.12 23.62
CA GLY A 36 1.97 -6.49 23.34
C GLY A 36 1.97 -5.52 22.15
N ALA A 37 0.88 -4.76 22.00
CA ALA A 37 0.73 -3.81 20.91
C ALA A 37 1.80 -2.70 21.01
N PRO A 38 2.47 -2.32 19.90
CA PRO A 38 3.48 -1.27 19.90
C PRO A 38 2.91 0.05 20.43
N GLY A 39 3.34 0.44 21.63
CA GLY A 39 2.93 1.71 22.23
C GLY A 39 3.44 2.92 21.45
N ALA A 40 2.87 4.09 21.71
CA ALA A 40 3.23 5.35 21.03
C ALA A 40 4.73 5.66 21.09
N GLY A 41 5.43 5.28 22.16
CA GLY A 41 6.88 5.44 22.29
C GLY A 41 7.68 4.62 21.27
N VAL A 42 7.29 3.38 21.01
CA VAL A 42 7.94 2.50 20.02
C VAL A 42 7.72 3.04 18.60
N LEU A 43 6.48 3.41 18.29
CA LEU A 43 6.14 3.98 16.98
C LEU A 43 6.89 5.30 16.73
N ALA A 44 6.95 6.19 17.73
CA ALA A 44 7.71 7.42 17.65
C ALA A 44 9.21 7.15 17.41
N ALA A 45 9.79 6.16 18.11
CA ALA A 45 11.19 5.77 17.90
C ALA A 45 11.44 5.27 16.48
N ILE A 46 10.56 4.42 15.94
CA ILE A 46 10.65 3.94 14.55
C ILE A 46 10.62 5.12 13.57
N ILE A 47 9.66 6.05 13.73
CA ILE A 47 9.55 7.23 12.86
C ILE A 47 10.80 8.10 12.93
N VAL A 48 11.34 8.35 14.13
CA VAL A 48 12.56 9.16 14.30
C VAL A 48 13.75 8.50 13.62
N VAL A 49 13.93 7.17 13.78
CA VAL A 49 15.02 6.42 13.15
C VAL A 49 14.89 6.45 11.63
N LEU A 50 13.71 6.18 11.07
CA LEU A 50 13.48 6.22 9.63
C LEU A 50 13.69 7.62 9.05
N THR A 51 13.22 8.66 9.75
CA THR A 51 13.40 10.05 9.33
C THR A 51 14.87 10.45 9.35
N ALA A 52 15.61 10.07 10.40
CA ALA A 52 17.05 10.31 10.48
C ALA A 52 17.81 9.59 9.35
N ALA A 53 17.49 8.32 9.09
CA ALA A 53 18.10 7.55 8.01
C ALA A 53 17.81 8.18 6.63
N PHE A 54 16.57 8.64 6.40
CA PHE A 54 16.19 9.35 5.19
C PHE A 54 16.97 10.67 5.02
N ILE A 55 17.07 11.50 6.07
CA ILE A 55 17.84 12.74 6.05
C ILE A 55 19.31 12.44 5.73
N LEU A 56 19.93 11.48 6.41
CA LEU A 56 21.31 11.08 6.17
C LEU A 56 21.54 10.60 4.72
N SER A 57 20.60 9.84 4.16
CA SER A 57 20.64 9.46 2.75
C SER A 57 20.49 10.65 1.80
N ALA A 58 19.74 11.68 2.20
CA ALA A 58 19.54 12.88 1.39
C ALA A 58 20.79 13.77 1.37
N VAL A 59 21.47 13.96 2.51
CA VAL A 59 22.71 14.78 2.56
C VAL A 59 23.95 14.07 2.02
N SER A 60 24.01 12.72 2.04
CA SER A 60 25.18 11.96 1.57
C SER A 60 25.28 11.78 0.05
N GLY A 61 24.29 12.23 -0.73
CA GLY A 61 24.26 12.13 -2.18
C GLY A 61 23.11 11.26 -2.69
N VAL A 62 21.94 11.89 -2.83
CA VAL A 62 20.64 11.32 -3.22
C VAL A 62 20.69 10.35 -4.41
N ALA A 63 21.48 10.66 -5.45
CA ALA A 63 21.35 10.00 -6.74
C ALA A 63 21.72 8.51 -6.73
N LYS A 64 22.82 8.13 -6.08
CA LYS A 64 23.26 6.73 -6.01
C LYS A 64 22.56 5.95 -4.90
N GLY A 65 22.34 6.60 -3.75
CA GLY A 65 21.67 5.98 -2.60
C GLY A 65 20.25 5.53 -2.93
N ILE A 66 19.42 6.44 -3.45
CA ILE A 66 18.02 6.12 -3.80
C ILE A 66 17.95 5.02 -4.86
N GLN A 67 18.84 5.02 -5.85
CA GLN A 67 18.85 3.98 -6.87
C GLN A 67 19.15 2.59 -6.28
N TRP A 68 20.14 2.48 -5.40
CA TRP A 68 20.49 1.22 -4.76
C TRP A 68 19.39 0.73 -3.82
N LEU A 69 18.87 1.61 -2.96
CA LEU A 69 17.74 1.32 -2.07
C LEU A 69 16.50 0.88 -2.85
N SER A 70 16.17 1.57 -3.96
CA SER A 70 15.04 1.22 -4.83
C SER A 70 15.24 -0.16 -5.47
N ASN A 71 16.43 -0.45 -6.00
CA ASN A 71 16.73 -1.77 -6.58
C ASN A 71 16.63 -2.90 -5.56
N ILE A 72 17.15 -2.69 -4.35
CA ILE A 72 17.02 -3.67 -3.26
C ILE A 72 15.57 -3.87 -2.89
N ASN A 73 14.80 -2.80 -2.73
CA ASN A 73 13.38 -2.89 -2.43
C ASN A 73 12.64 -3.72 -3.50
N MET A 74 12.94 -3.50 -4.79
CA MET A 74 12.34 -4.28 -5.87
C MET A 74 12.72 -5.76 -5.80
N VAL A 75 13.98 -6.09 -5.49
CA VAL A 75 14.42 -7.48 -5.32
C VAL A 75 13.77 -8.13 -4.11
N LEU A 76 13.70 -7.44 -2.96
CA LEU A 76 13.07 -7.95 -1.75
C LEU A 76 11.57 -8.16 -1.93
N ALA A 77 10.87 -7.18 -2.52
CA ALA A 77 9.45 -7.29 -2.82
C ALA A 77 9.16 -8.44 -3.79
N GLY A 78 9.97 -8.56 -4.86
CA GLY A 78 9.86 -9.66 -5.81
C GLY A 78 10.13 -11.03 -5.18
N ALA A 79 11.16 -11.14 -4.35
CA ALA A 79 11.50 -12.37 -3.63
C ALA A 79 10.39 -12.77 -2.65
N LEU A 80 9.82 -11.82 -1.91
CA LEU A 80 8.72 -12.08 -0.98
C LEU A 80 7.44 -12.51 -1.72
N ALA A 81 7.09 -11.83 -2.80
CA ALA A 81 5.95 -12.20 -3.64
C ALA A 81 6.14 -13.60 -4.23
N LEU A 82 7.33 -13.92 -4.74
CA LEU A 82 7.64 -15.24 -5.28
C LEU A 82 7.59 -16.32 -4.19
N PHE A 83 8.13 -16.03 -3.02
CA PHE A 83 8.09 -16.94 -1.87
C PHE A 83 6.65 -17.29 -1.50
N LEU A 84 5.78 -16.28 -1.30
CA LEU A 84 4.37 -16.53 -0.97
C LEU A 84 3.61 -17.18 -2.11
N PHE A 85 3.94 -16.87 -3.37
CA PHE A 85 3.31 -17.52 -4.51
C PHE A 85 3.61 -19.02 -4.58
N VAL A 86 4.85 -19.43 -4.28
CA VAL A 86 5.28 -20.83 -4.36
C VAL A 86 4.93 -21.62 -3.11
N VAL A 87 5.07 -21.03 -1.92
CA VAL A 87 4.81 -21.69 -0.62
C VAL A 87 3.34 -21.62 -0.22
N GLY A 88 2.66 -20.53 -0.61
CA GLY A 88 1.23 -20.34 -0.37
C GLY A 88 0.35 -21.15 -1.34
N PRO A 89 -0.96 -20.87 -1.37
CA PRO A 89 -1.90 -21.62 -2.18
C PRO A 89 -1.84 -21.18 -3.66
N THR A 90 -0.81 -21.60 -4.39
CA THR A 90 -0.52 -21.17 -5.77
C THR A 90 -1.73 -21.25 -6.70
N VAL A 91 -2.48 -22.36 -6.64
CA VAL A 91 -3.66 -22.57 -7.49
C VAL A 91 -4.74 -21.53 -7.19
N ILE A 92 -5.04 -21.27 -5.91
CA ILE A 92 -6.01 -20.25 -5.51
C ILE A 92 -5.56 -18.87 -5.97
N ILE A 93 -4.27 -18.54 -5.82
CA ILE A 93 -3.73 -17.25 -6.27
C ILE A 93 -3.93 -17.08 -7.78
N LEU A 94 -3.69 -18.12 -8.59
CA LEU A 94 -3.89 -18.09 -10.03
C LEU A 94 -5.37 -17.96 -10.41
N ASP A 95 -6.27 -18.67 -9.71
CA ASP A 95 -7.72 -18.58 -9.92
C ASP A 95 -8.30 -17.21 -9.52
N LEU A 96 -7.69 -16.56 -8.53
CA LEU A 96 -8.07 -15.22 -8.10
C LEU A 96 -7.78 -14.15 -9.16
N ILE A 97 -6.77 -14.31 -10.02
CA ILE A 97 -6.44 -13.29 -11.03
C ILE A 97 -7.63 -12.99 -11.97
N PRO A 98 -8.18 -13.97 -12.73
CA PRO A 98 -9.32 -13.71 -13.59
C PRO A 98 -10.58 -13.37 -12.79
N THR A 99 -10.77 -13.98 -11.61
CA THR A 99 -11.92 -13.70 -10.73
C THR A 99 -11.93 -12.25 -10.24
N SER A 100 -10.79 -11.73 -9.80
CA SER A 100 -10.64 -10.35 -9.33
C SER A 100 -10.82 -9.35 -10.47
N ILE A 101 -10.31 -9.65 -11.68
CA ILE A 101 -10.58 -8.82 -12.86
C ILE A 101 -12.08 -8.77 -13.16
N GLY A 102 -12.73 -9.94 -13.22
CA GLY A 102 -14.16 -10.05 -13.51
C GLY A 102 -15.01 -9.32 -12.47
N ALA A 103 -14.71 -9.51 -11.17
CA ALA A 103 -15.40 -8.86 -10.07
C ALA A 103 -15.19 -7.34 -10.06
N TYR A 104 -13.98 -6.86 -10.35
CA TYR A 104 -13.68 -5.44 -10.41
C TYR A 104 -14.57 -4.73 -11.44
N PHE A 105 -14.70 -5.30 -12.65
CA PHE A 105 -15.53 -4.72 -13.70
C PHE A 105 -17.03 -4.89 -13.46
N SER A 106 -17.46 -6.02 -12.88
CA SER A 106 -18.88 -6.24 -12.59
C SER A 106 -19.40 -5.29 -11.50
N GLN A 107 -18.58 -4.96 -10.51
CA GLN A 107 -18.95 -4.10 -9.38
C GLN A 107 -18.48 -2.65 -9.56
N PHE A 108 -17.84 -2.30 -10.70
CA PHE A 108 -17.20 -1.00 -10.90
C PHE A 108 -18.12 0.20 -10.60
N PHE A 109 -19.27 0.26 -11.27
CA PHE A 109 -20.19 1.39 -11.12
C PHE A 109 -20.85 1.44 -9.74
N GLU A 110 -21.06 0.29 -9.11
CA GLU A 110 -21.56 0.23 -7.73
C GLU A 110 -20.54 0.81 -6.75
N MET A 111 -19.26 0.43 -6.88
CA MET A 111 -18.18 0.94 -6.03
C MET A 111 -17.98 2.45 -6.20
N VAL A 112 -18.01 2.96 -7.44
CA VAL A 112 -17.85 4.39 -7.74
C VAL A 112 -19.06 5.21 -7.24
N GLY A 113 -20.27 4.65 -7.31
CA GLY A 113 -21.49 5.31 -6.84
C GLY A 113 -21.75 5.19 -5.34
N ARG A 114 -20.90 4.47 -4.60
CA ARG A 114 -21.11 4.21 -3.16
C ARG A 114 -20.94 5.48 -2.34
N THR A 115 -21.98 5.81 -1.58
CA THR A 115 -22.02 6.98 -0.68
C THR A 115 -22.71 6.62 0.63
N GLU A 116 -22.66 7.50 1.63
CA GLU A 116 -23.34 7.30 2.92
C GLU A 116 -24.86 7.09 2.76
N ALA A 117 -25.46 7.61 1.68
CA ALA A 117 -26.90 7.56 1.44
C ALA A 117 -27.47 6.13 1.38
N VAL A 118 -26.63 5.12 1.11
CA VAL A 118 -27.05 3.71 0.97
C VAL A 118 -26.94 2.93 2.28
N GLY A 119 -26.20 3.43 3.29
CA GLY A 119 -25.91 2.66 4.51
C GLY A 119 -25.72 3.46 5.79
N GLY A 120 -26.00 4.76 5.79
CA GLY A 120 -25.95 5.62 6.97
C GLY A 120 -24.56 5.73 7.60
N GLU A 121 -24.52 5.97 8.91
CA GLU A 121 -23.30 6.15 9.71
C GLU A 121 -22.28 5.00 9.53
N PRO A 122 -22.64 3.70 9.60
CA PRO A 122 -21.66 2.62 9.41
C PRO A 122 -20.99 2.64 8.03
N MET A 123 -21.73 3.03 6.99
CA MET A 123 -21.18 3.17 5.65
C MET A 123 -20.23 4.36 5.57
N LEU A 124 -20.56 5.48 6.22
CA LEU A 124 -19.68 6.64 6.29
C LEU A 124 -18.38 6.31 7.03
N GLU A 125 -18.45 5.59 8.14
CA GLU A 125 -17.26 5.13 8.89
C GLU A 125 -16.38 4.24 8.01
N TRP A 126 -16.98 3.25 7.34
CA TRP A 126 -16.25 2.37 6.41
C TRP A 126 -15.64 3.16 5.24
N LEU A 127 -16.41 4.05 4.60
CA LEU A 127 -15.92 4.89 3.50
C LEU A 127 -14.77 5.78 3.96
N SER A 128 -14.85 6.34 5.16
CA SER A 128 -13.82 7.18 5.75
C SER A 128 -12.52 6.43 6.01
N GLY A 129 -12.61 5.19 6.51
CA GLY A 129 -11.45 4.33 6.76
C GLY A 129 -10.83 3.71 5.49
N TRP A 130 -11.59 3.62 4.40
CA TRP A 130 -11.15 3.02 3.14
C TRP A 130 -11.17 4.02 1.98
N THR A 131 -12.28 4.06 1.23
CA THR A 131 -12.36 4.76 -0.06
C THR A 131 -11.94 6.23 0.01
N ILE A 132 -12.49 7.00 0.97
CA ILE A 132 -12.21 8.43 1.14
C ILE A 132 -10.75 8.63 1.58
N PHE A 133 -10.26 7.79 2.51
CA PHE A 133 -8.86 7.82 2.93
C PHE A 133 -7.91 7.60 1.74
N TYR A 134 -8.12 6.56 0.92
CA TYR A 134 -7.28 6.31 -0.24
C TYR A 134 -7.38 7.44 -1.27
N TRP A 135 -8.57 7.99 -1.54
CA TRP A 135 -8.70 9.15 -2.44
C TRP A 135 -7.89 10.35 -1.96
N ALA A 136 -8.04 10.72 -0.68
CA ALA A 136 -7.30 11.82 -0.09
C ALA A 136 -5.78 11.57 -0.12
N TRP A 137 -5.37 10.35 0.23
CA TRP A 137 -3.97 9.94 0.22
C TRP A 137 -3.38 10.01 -1.19
N TRP A 138 -4.03 9.45 -2.21
CA TRP A 138 -3.54 9.51 -3.59
C TRP A 138 -3.47 10.94 -4.12
N ILE A 139 -4.50 11.77 -3.86
CA ILE A 139 -4.52 13.18 -4.25
C ILE A 139 -3.33 13.93 -3.66
N SER A 140 -3.02 13.68 -2.38
CA SER A 140 -1.90 14.33 -1.69
C SER A 140 -0.53 14.03 -2.33
N TRP A 141 -0.39 12.89 -3.00
CA TRP A 141 0.82 12.46 -3.71
C TRP A 141 0.89 12.91 -5.17
N THR A 142 -0.21 13.40 -5.75
CA THR A 142 -0.27 13.77 -7.17
C THR A 142 0.82 14.76 -7.62
N PRO A 143 1.23 15.79 -6.84
CA PRO A 143 2.27 16.71 -7.30
C PRO A 143 3.63 16.02 -7.47
N PHE A 144 3.97 15.12 -6.56
CA PHE A 144 5.21 14.35 -6.60
C PHE A 144 5.20 13.31 -7.72
N VAL A 145 4.16 12.47 -7.77
CA VAL A 145 4.04 11.38 -8.76
C VAL A 145 3.91 11.95 -10.17
N GLY A 146 3.12 13.01 -10.36
CA GLY A 146 2.94 13.67 -11.65
C GLY A 146 4.25 14.21 -12.22
N MET A 147 5.06 14.90 -11.39
CA MET A 147 6.38 15.37 -11.82
C MET A 147 7.34 14.23 -12.14
N PHE A 148 7.33 13.16 -11.36
CA PHE A 148 8.16 11.98 -11.62
C PHE A 148 7.79 11.32 -12.95
N LEU A 149 6.50 11.04 -13.16
CA LEU A 149 5.97 10.44 -14.39
C LEU A 149 6.25 11.29 -15.63
N ALA A 150 6.12 12.62 -15.53
CA ALA A 150 6.45 13.53 -16.62
C ALA A 150 7.93 13.47 -17.01
N ARG A 151 8.84 13.38 -16.03
CA ARG A 151 10.29 13.29 -16.28
C ARG A 151 10.70 12.00 -16.99
N ILE A 152 10.18 10.85 -16.55
CA ILE A 152 10.53 9.55 -17.12
C ILE A 152 9.82 9.24 -18.45
N SER A 153 8.81 10.02 -18.82
CA SER A 153 7.98 9.79 -20.02
C SER A 153 8.32 10.73 -21.18
N ARG A 154 9.47 11.41 -21.13
CA ARG A 154 9.92 12.32 -22.20
C ARG A 154 10.03 11.57 -23.54
N GLY A 155 9.35 12.07 -24.57
CA GLY A 155 9.36 11.51 -25.92
C GLY A 155 8.30 10.43 -26.20
N ARG A 156 7.44 10.09 -25.22
CA ARG A 156 6.28 9.22 -25.45
C ARG A 156 5.08 10.01 -25.97
N THR A 157 4.24 9.36 -26.76
CA THR A 157 2.92 9.91 -27.11
C THR A 157 2.00 9.92 -25.88
N ILE A 158 0.98 10.77 -25.90
CA ILE A 158 -0.02 10.83 -24.81
C ILE A 158 -0.68 9.45 -24.62
N ARG A 159 -0.95 8.72 -25.71
CA ARG A 159 -1.57 7.39 -25.64
C ARG A 159 -0.70 6.37 -24.94
N GLU A 160 0.60 6.31 -25.28
CA GLU A 160 1.56 5.40 -24.63
C GLU A 160 1.77 5.77 -23.17
N PHE A 161 1.79 7.07 -22.86
CA PHE A 161 1.89 7.56 -21.49
C PHE A 161 0.69 7.11 -20.65
N VAL A 162 -0.53 7.42 -21.09
CA VAL A 162 -1.76 7.09 -20.35
C VAL A 162 -1.91 5.56 -20.22
N GLY A 163 -1.71 4.81 -21.30
CA GLY A 163 -1.78 3.34 -21.26
C GLY A 163 -0.75 2.73 -20.31
N GLY A 164 0.50 3.20 -20.35
CA GLY A 164 1.56 2.71 -19.47
C GLY A 164 1.32 3.01 -18.00
N VAL A 165 0.86 4.22 -17.67
CA VAL A 165 0.61 4.66 -16.29
C VAL A 165 -0.62 3.98 -15.69
N ILE A 166 -1.61 3.61 -16.49
CA ILE A 166 -2.78 2.88 -16.01
C ILE A 166 -2.45 1.39 -15.90
N LEU A 167 -1.99 0.76 -16.97
CA LEU A 167 -1.88 -0.70 -17.05
C LEU A 167 -0.76 -1.28 -16.17
N ALA A 168 0.44 -0.68 -16.18
CA ALA A 168 1.57 -1.29 -15.47
C ALA A 168 1.37 -1.31 -13.94
N PRO A 169 0.98 -0.20 -13.27
CA PRO A 169 0.70 -0.23 -11.84
C PRO A 169 -0.52 -1.08 -11.50
N SER A 170 -1.56 -1.08 -12.34
CA SER A 170 -2.77 -1.90 -12.09
C SER A 170 -2.46 -3.39 -12.10
N LEU A 171 -1.62 -3.86 -13.04
CA LEU A 171 -1.20 -5.27 -13.09
C LEU A 171 -0.34 -5.66 -11.89
N VAL A 172 0.59 -4.79 -11.47
CA VAL A 172 1.40 -5.04 -10.27
C VAL A 172 0.50 -5.13 -9.04
N SER A 173 -0.43 -4.19 -8.87
CA SER A 173 -1.41 -4.20 -7.77
C SER A 173 -2.28 -5.46 -7.79
N LEU A 174 -2.81 -5.84 -8.96
CA LEU A 174 -3.61 -7.04 -9.11
C LEU A 174 -2.85 -8.28 -8.65
N VAL A 175 -1.65 -8.50 -9.18
CA VAL A 175 -0.82 -9.66 -8.81
C VAL A 175 -0.46 -9.62 -7.33
N TRP A 176 -0.10 -8.46 -6.80
CA TRP A 176 0.24 -8.29 -5.39
C TRP A 176 -0.95 -8.65 -4.48
N PHE A 177 -2.13 -8.11 -4.73
CA PHE A 177 -3.32 -8.42 -3.94
C PHE A 177 -3.78 -9.88 -4.08
N CYS A 178 -3.67 -10.49 -5.27
CA CYS A 178 -3.96 -11.92 -5.43
C CYS A 178 -3.00 -12.80 -4.63
N ILE A 179 -1.69 -12.49 -4.62
CA ILE A 179 -0.68 -13.27 -3.86
C ILE A 179 -0.92 -13.10 -2.36
N PHE A 180 -0.83 -11.87 -1.85
CA PHE A 180 -0.86 -11.61 -0.41
C PHE A 180 -2.26 -11.78 0.17
N GLY A 181 -3.26 -11.17 -0.47
CA GLY A 181 -4.66 -11.25 -0.04
C GLY A 181 -5.24 -12.65 -0.19
N GLY A 182 -4.95 -13.34 -1.29
CA GLY A 182 -5.39 -14.72 -1.50
C GLY A 182 -4.79 -15.68 -0.46
N THR A 183 -3.51 -15.52 -0.14
CA THR A 183 -2.84 -16.31 0.89
C THR A 183 -3.42 -16.03 2.29
N ALA A 184 -3.68 -14.75 2.62
CA ALA A 184 -4.27 -14.38 3.90
C ALA A 184 -5.70 -14.91 4.06
N ILE A 185 -6.55 -14.75 3.04
CA ILE A 185 -7.94 -15.27 3.04
C ILE A 185 -7.94 -16.79 3.19
N THR A 186 -7.07 -17.49 2.47
CA THR A 186 -6.98 -18.96 2.54
C THR A 186 -6.61 -19.43 3.94
N GLN A 187 -5.60 -18.82 4.55
CA GLN A 187 -5.20 -19.16 5.91
C GLN A 187 -6.31 -18.84 6.93
N ALA A 188 -7.02 -17.73 6.76
CA ALA A 188 -8.16 -17.37 7.62
C ALA A 188 -9.29 -18.40 7.50
N GLN A 189 -9.60 -18.87 6.28
CA GLN A 189 -10.60 -19.93 6.04
C GLN A 189 -10.17 -21.29 6.62
N GLN A 190 -8.87 -21.56 6.69
CA GLN A 190 -8.31 -22.77 7.30
C GLN A 190 -8.24 -22.69 8.84
N GLY A 191 -8.73 -21.60 9.45
CA GLY A 191 -8.74 -21.42 10.90
C GLY A 191 -7.40 -21.00 11.49
N THR A 192 -6.46 -20.52 10.66
CA THR A 192 -5.22 -19.91 11.16
C THR A 192 -5.59 -18.54 11.74
N GLN A 193 -5.60 -18.43 13.07
CA GLN A 193 -5.84 -17.15 13.75
C GLN A 193 -4.65 -16.21 13.52
N PHE A 194 -4.92 -15.04 12.94
CA PHE A 194 -3.91 -14.01 12.67
C PHE A 194 -3.85 -12.90 13.74
N SER A 195 -4.81 -12.87 14.67
CA SER A 195 -4.74 -12.10 15.90
C SER A 195 -5.51 -12.82 17.00
N ASP A 196 -5.04 -12.68 18.24
CA ASP A 196 -5.75 -13.05 19.47
C ASP A 196 -6.85 -12.02 19.77
N ASP A 197 -7.69 -11.71 18.78
CA ASP A 197 -8.88 -10.87 18.98
C ASP A 197 -10.08 -11.76 19.22
N SER A 198 -10.27 -12.15 20.48
CA SER A 198 -11.47 -12.79 21.00
C SER A 198 -12.75 -11.93 20.91
N ASN A 199 -12.78 -10.86 20.09
CA ASN A 199 -13.83 -9.85 20.06
C ASN A 199 -14.48 -9.58 18.70
N VAL A 200 -14.19 -10.35 17.65
CA VAL A 200 -14.97 -10.27 16.40
C VAL A 200 -15.78 -11.54 16.24
N GLN A 201 -16.94 -11.57 16.90
CA GLN A 201 -18.01 -12.51 16.61
C GLN A 201 -18.66 -12.09 15.28
N LEU A 202 -18.53 -12.94 14.26
CA LEU A 202 -19.50 -12.99 13.16
C LEU A 202 -20.78 -13.68 13.63
#